data_AF-A0A9W4UCF8-F1
#
_entry.id   AF-A0A9W4UCF8-F1
#
_cell.length_a   1.000
_cell.length_b   1.000
_cell.length_c   1.000
_cell.angle_alpha   90.00
_cell.angle_beta   90.00
_cell.angle_gamma   90.00
#
_symmetry.space_group_name_H-M   'P 1'
#
loop_
_entity.id
_entity.type
_entity.pdbx_description
1 polymer ?
#
loop_
_entity_poly.entity_id
_entity_poly.type
_entity_poly.pdbx_seq_one_letter_code
_entity_poly.pdbx_strand_id
1 'polypeptide(L)'
;MTITEHGSYPPELSTEEEKYLLENVKDWSIAHGLAVRPAPSFVEPSNDPSGVLATTAPVTLFPSLFPRSCFEEGLAIQKAYNELYSAIARDEEWLKSIVEE
;
A
#
# COMPACT_ATOMS: atom_id res chain seq x y z
N MET A 1 -1.49 30.68 1.96
CA MET A 1 -1.04 29.27 1.95
C MET A 1 -0.10 29.09 3.13
N THR A 2 -0.61 28.57 4.23
CA THR A 2 0.22 28.29 5.42
C THR A 2 0.98 27.00 5.15
N ILE A 3 2.26 27.14 4.83
CA ILE A 3 3.23 26.05 4.90
C ILE A 3 3.20 25.60 6.37
N THR A 4 2.60 24.45 6.63
CA THR A 4 2.74 23.80 7.92
C THR A 4 4.17 23.27 7.91
N GLU A 5 5.05 23.91 8.68
CA GLU A 5 6.38 23.36 8.97
C GLU A 5 6.16 22.03 9.71
N HIS A 6 5.96 20.96 8.95
CA HIS A 6 6.42 19.66 9.40
C HIS A 6 7.92 19.85 9.63
N GLY A 7 8.44 19.48 10.80
CA GLY A 7 9.89 19.45 11.01
C GLY A 7 10.57 18.56 9.95
N SER A 8 11.87 18.26 10.12
CA SER A 8 12.50 17.26 9.24
C SER A 8 11.68 15.97 9.25
N TYR A 9 11.02 15.66 8.12
CA TYR A 9 10.17 14.49 7.95
C TYR A 9 10.59 13.71 6.69
N PRO A 10 10.84 12.40 6.78
CA PRO A 10 10.83 11.60 8.01
C PRO A 10 11.90 12.07 9.02
N PRO A 11 11.76 11.75 10.31
CA PRO A 11 12.77 12.11 11.29
C PRO A 11 14.10 11.42 10.96
N GLU A 12 15.22 12.10 11.20
CA GLU A 12 16.53 11.46 11.17
C GLU A 12 16.65 10.47 12.35
N LEU A 13 17.17 9.28 12.08
CA LEU A 13 17.33 8.22 13.08
C LEU A 13 18.81 7.95 13.34
N SER A 14 19.14 7.66 14.60
CA SER A 14 20.35 6.92 14.93
C SER A 14 20.26 5.47 14.44
N THR A 15 21.40 4.80 14.33
CA THR A 15 21.45 3.38 13.93
C THR A 15 20.70 2.48 14.92
N GLU A 16 20.76 2.79 16.21
CA GLU A 16 20.05 2.07 17.27
C GLU A 16 18.53 2.20 17.14
N GLU A 17 18.03 3.42 16.87
CA GLU A 17 16.61 3.68 16.67
C GLU A 17 16.09 3.02 15.40
N GLU A 18 16.84 3.11 14.29
CA GLU A 18 16.48 2.44 13.04
C GLU A 18 16.36 0.93 13.23
N LYS A 19 17.36 0.30 13.86
CA LYS A 19 17.33 -1.13 14.16
C LYS A 19 16.13 -1.49 15.03
N TYR A 20 15.89 -0.75 16.10
CA TYR A 20 14.75 -0.97 16.99
C TYR A 20 13.42 -0.90 16.24
N LEU A 21 13.21 0.13 15.42
CA LEU A 21 11.97 0.30 14.66
C LEU A 21 11.80 -0.80 13.61
N LEU A 22 12.87 -1.20 12.93
CA LEU A 22 12.85 -2.28 11.94
C LEU A 22 12.53 -3.65 12.56
N GLU A 23 13.02 -3.94 13.76
CA GLU A 23 12.67 -5.16 14.48
C GLU A 23 11.19 -5.13 14.90
N ASN A 24 10.75 -4.03 15.52
CA ASN A 24 9.38 -3.88 15.98
C ASN A 24 8.35 -3.94 14.84
N VAL A 25 8.60 -3.28 13.71
CA VAL A 25 7.65 -3.30 12.58
C VAL A 25 7.52 -4.70 11.98
N LYS A 26 8.61 -5.48 11.95
CA LYS A 26 8.59 -6.85 11.44
C LYS A 26 7.79 -7.77 12.37
N ASP A 27 8.07 -7.71 13.66
CA ASP A 27 7.38 -8.52 14.67
C ASP A 27 5.90 -8.16 14.74
N TRP A 28 5.58 -6.86 14.76
CA TRP A 28 4.21 -6.37 14.74
C TRP A 28 3.48 -6.84 13.47
N SER A 29 4.11 -6.75 12.30
CA SER A 29 3.51 -7.17 11.03
C SER A 29 3.12 -8.65 11.04
N ILE A 30 4.02 -9.53 11.49
CA ILE A 30 3.72 -10.97 11.59
C ILE A 30 2.62 -11.22 12.63
N ALA A 31 2.70 -10.58 13.80
CA ALA A 31 1.70 -10.75 14.87
C ALA A 31 0.29 -10.30 14.47
N HIS A 32 0.17 -9.36 13.52
CA HIS A 32 -1.11 -8.83 13.04
C HIS A 32 -1.51 -9.36 11.65
N GLY A 33 -0.79 -10.34 11.12
CA GLY A 33 -1.11 -10.97 9.83
C GLY A 33 -0.82 -10.09 8.61
N LEU A 34 -0.05 -9.01 8.76
CA LEU A 34 0.48 -8.23 7.65
C LEU A 34 1.66 -8.96 7.01
N ALA A 35 1.34 -10.06 6.33
CA ALA A 35 2.31 -10.99 5.79
C ALA A 35 1.95 -11.41 4.36
N VAL A 36 2.99 -11.76 3.59
CA VAL A 36 2.88 -12.24 2.22
C VAL A 36 3.75 -13.49 2.06
N ARG A 37 3.49 -14.27 1.01
CA ARG A 37 4.41 -15.34 0.62
C ARG A 37 5.69 -14.71 0.03
N PRO A 38 6.88 -15.19 0.41
CA PRO A 38 8.11 -14.73 -0.22
C PRO A 38 8.11 -15.08 -1.70
N ALA A 39 8.72 -14.24 -2.54
CA ALA A 39 8.87 -14.59 -3.95
C ALA A 39 9.82 -15.78 -4.09
N PRO A 40 9.63 -16.67 -5.08
CA PRO A 40 10.50 -17.83 -5.29
C PRO A 40 11.98 -17.49 -5.49
N SER A 41 12.29 -16.26 -5.89
CA SER A 41 13.67 -15.76 -6.01
C SER A 41 14.39 -15.56 -4.67
N PHE A 42 13.67 -15.53 -3.55
CA PHE A 42 14.24 -15.32 -2.21
C PHE A 42 14.26 -16.60 -1.35
N VAL A 43 13.50 -17.62 -1.72
CA VAL A 43 13.40 -18.88 -0.99
C VAL A 43 13.49 -20.03 -1.98
N GLU A 44 14.58 -20.79 -1.89
CA GLU A 44 14.74 -22.03 -2.64
C GLU A 44 13.60 -23.01 -2.33
N PRO A 45 13.05 -23.74 -3.31
CA PRO A 45 11.96 -24.70 -3.09
C PRO A 45 12.27 -25.76 -2.03
N SER A 46 13.55 -26.10 -1.83
CA SER A 46 13.98 -27.02 -0.77
C SER A 46 13.73 -26.50 0.64
N ASN A 47 13.66 -25.18 0.82
CA ASN A 47 13.49 -24.51 2.11
C ASN A 47 12.02 -24.25 2.45
N ASP A 48 11.12 -24.36 1.47
CA ASP A 48 9.66 -24.29 1.67
C ASP A 48 8.91 -25.32 0.80
N PRO A 49 9.07 -26.63 1.08
CA PRO A 49 8.48 -27.68 0.25
C PRO A 49 6.94 -27.67 0.27
N SER A 50 6.32 -27.12 1.32
CA SER A 50 4.86 -27.02 1.46
C SER A 50 4.28 -25.67 1.02
N GLY A 51 5.11 -24.69 0.67
CA GLY A 51 4.65 -23.35 0.26
C GLY A 51 3.94 -22.57 1.37
N VAL A 52 4.34 -22.80 2.63
CA VAL A 52 3.68 -22.24 3.82
C VAL A 52 4.48 -21.14 4.49
N LEU A 53 5.69 -20.84 4.01
CA LEU A 53 6.47 -19.74 4.57
C LEU A 53 5.79 -18.40 4.29
N ALA A 54 5.91 -17.50 5.27
CA ALA A 54 5.42 -16.14 5.20
C ALA A 54 6.54 -15.18 5.60
N THR A 55 6.57 -14.03 4.93
CA THR A 55 7.40 -12.89 5.28
C THR A 55 6.50 -11.69 5.56
N THR A 56 7.01 -10.68 6.26
CA THR A 56 6.30 -9.41 6.46
C THR A 56 5.96 -8.77 5.12
N ALA A 57 4.76 -8.20 4.97
CA ALA A 57 4.45 -7.40 3.79
C ALA A 57 5.38 -6.17 3.74
N PRO A 58 5.83 -5.73 2.54
CA PRO A 58 6.66 -4.53 2.43
C PRO A 58 5.89 -3.29 2.89
N VAL A 59 6.49 -2.49 3.78
CA VAL A 59 5.91 -1.26 4.33
C VAL A 59 6.95 -0.14 4.37
N THR A 60 6.49 1.11 4.43
CA THR A 60 7.35 2.24 4.79
C THR A 60 7.46 2.31 6.31
N LEU A 61 8.66 2.67 6.81
CA LEU A 61 8.89 2.79 8.26
C LEU A 61 8.09 3.95 8.88
N PHE A 62 7.90 5.02 8.09
CA PHE A 62 7.09 6.18 8.44
C PHE A 62 5.98 6.34 7.40
N PRO A 63 4.78 6.82 7.81
CA PRO A 63 3.71 7.10 6.86
C PRO A 63 4.13 8.22 5.89
N SER A 64 3.80 8.12 4.61
CA SER A 64 4.07 9.23 3.69
C SER A 64 3.17 10.42 4.02
N LEU A 65 3.72 11.64 4.02
CA LEU A 65 2.90 12.85 4.17
C LEU A 65 1.97 12.99 2.96
N PHE A 66 0.71 13.31 3.23
CA PHE A 66 -0.29 13.47 2.20
C PHE A 66 -1.22 14.65 2.53
N PRO A 67 -1.52 15.55 1.58
CA PRO A 67 -2.41 16.68 1.84
C PRO A 67 -3.82 16.22 2.25
N ARG A 68 -4.29 16.74 3.39
CA ARG A 68 -5.63 16.40 3.92
C ARG A 68 -6.75 16.66 2.91
N SER A 69 -6.74 17.83 2.26
CA SER A 69 -7.77 18.20 1.29
C SER A 69 -7.85 17.20 0.14
N CYS A 70 -6.72 16.75 -0.38
CA CYS A 70 -6.67 15.74 -1.43
C CYS A 70 -7.22 14.39 -0.97
N PHE A 71 -6.95 13.98 0.28
CA PHE A 71 -7.50 12.74 0.84
C PHE A 71 -9.02 12.83 0.97
N GLU A 72 -9.52 13.95 1.50
CA GLU A 72 -10.96 14.18 1.69
C GLU A 72 -11.72 14.26 0.36
N GLU A 73 -11.15 14.95 -0.64
CA GLU A 73 -11.70 15.01 -2.00
C GLU A 73 -11.75 13.62 -2.65
N GLY A 74 -10.65 12.85 -2.55
CA GLY A 74 -10.58 11.49 -3.07
C GLY A 74 -11.58 10.54 -2.38
N LEU A 75 -11.77 10.69 -1.07
CA LEU A 75 -12.76 9.92 -0.33
C LEU A 75 -14.20 10.29 -0.73
N ALA A 76 -14.48 11.59 -0.90
CA ALA A 76 -15.82 12.07 -1.23
C ALA A 76 -16.29 11.63 -2.62
N ILE A 77 -15.38 11.58 -3.62
CA ILE A 77 -15.75 11.20 -4.99
C ILE A 77 -15.96 9.70 -5.19
N GLN A 78 -15.44 8.86 -4.28
CA GLN A 78 -15.38 7.40 -4.41
C GLN A 78 -16.72 6.76 -4.82
N LYS A 79 -17.82 7.19 -4.20
CA LYS A 79 -19.16 6.63 -4.50
C LYS A 79 -19.64 7.01 -5.90
N ALA A 80 -19.52 8.28 -6.29
CA ALA A 80 -19.91 8.74 -7.63
C ALA A 80 -19.07 8.07 -8.71
N TYR A 81 -17.78 7.85 -8.45
CA TYR A 81 -16.88 7.13 -9.36
C TYR A 81 -17.30 5.67 -9.56
N ASN A 82 -17.65 4.96 -8.48
CA ASN A 82 -18.17 3.60 -8.56
C ASN A 82 -19.47 3.51 -9.37
N GLU A 83 -20.42 4.44 -9.15
CA GLU A 83 -21.69 4.48 -9.88
C GLU A 83 -21.46 4.75 -11.37
N LEU A 84 -20.57 5.70 -11.68
CA LEU A 84 -20.19 6.00 -13.06
C LEU A 84 -19.58 4.78 -13.76
N TYR A 85 -18.60 4.10 -13.13
CA TYR A 85 -17.99 2.92 -13.70
C TYR A 85 -18.99 1.77 -13.86
N SER A 86 -19.92 1.60 -12.91
CA SER A 86 -20.99 0.63 -13.06
C SER A 86 -21.94 0.96 -14.21
N ALA A 87 -22.21 2.24 -14.48
CA ALA A 87 -23.05 2.66 -15.60
C ALA A 87 -22.34 2.43 -16.93
N ILE A 88 -21.06 2.83 -17.04
CA ILE A 88 -20.21 2.60 -18.20
C ILE A 88 -20.11 1.10 -18.52
N ALA A 89 -19.82 0.27 -17.51
CA ALA A 89 -19.67 -1.18 -17.67
C ALA A 89 -20.93 -1.87 -18.22
N ARG A 90 -22.10 -1.25 -18.06
CA ARG A 90 -23.39 -1.77 -18.54
C ARG A 90 -23.76 -1.26 -19.94
N ASP A 91 -23.05 -0.28 -20.46
CA ASP A 91 -23.26 0.28 -21.78
C ASP A 91 -22.36 -0.44 -22.79
N GLU A 92 -22.79 -1.64 -23.20
CA GLU A 92 -22.03 -2.50 -24.10
C GLU A 92 -21.80 -1.87 -25.48
N GLU A 93 -22.80 -1.14 -26.01
CA GLU A 93 -22.71 -0.49 -27.32
C GLU A 93 -21.68 0.64 -27.29
N TRP A 94 -21.75 1.48 -26.26
CA TRP A 94 -20.76 2.54 -26.06
C TRP A 94 -19.36 1.95 -25.85
N LEU A 95 -19.21 0.97 -24.96
CA LEU A 95 -17.90 0.33 -24.70
C LEU A 95 -17.31 -0.29 -25.96
N LYS A 96 -18.13 -0.97 -26.76
CA LYS A 96 -17.69 -1.56 -28.02
C LYS A 96 -17.16 -0.49 -28.97
N SER A 97 -17.85 0.63 -29.12
CA SER A 97 -17.39 1.73 -29.98
C SER A 97 -16.05 2.32 -29.55
N ILE A 98 -15.74 2.33 -28.24
CA ILE A 98 -14.48 2.87 -27.72
C ILE A 98 -13.31 1.88 -27.89
N VAL A 99 -13.56 0.57 -27.79
CA VAL A 99 -12.52 -0.46 -27.89
C VAL A 99 -12.18 -0.84 -29.34
N GLU A 100 -13.13 -0.70 -30.26
CA GLU A 100 -12.93 -1.01 -31.68
C GLU A 100 -12.26 0.13 -32.48
N GLU A 101 -12.05 1.31 -31.89
CA GLU A 101 -11.20 2.40 -32.41
C GLU A 101 -9.71 2.19 -32.08
#